data_AF-A0A819BJD5-F1
#
_entry.id   AF-A0A819BJD5-F1
#
_cell.length_a   1.000
_cell.length_b   1.000
_cell.length_c   1.000
_cell.angle_alpha   90.00
_cell.angle_beta   90.00
_cell.angle_gamma   90.00
#
_symmetry.space_group_name_H-M   'P 1'
#
loop_
_entity.id
_entity.type
_entity.pdbx_description
1 polymer ?
#
loop_
_entity_poly.entity_id
_entity_poly.type
_entity_poly.pdbx_seq_one_letter_code
_entity_poly.pdbx_strand_id
1 'polypeptide(L)'
;MVSNNIKIETFFVHDDGQYFPNNNHLSVIVYRQVFDSKTVSASKWEQLFKENNFGKSWRDGIFSFHHYHSTAHEALGCYDGRAQVRLGGDNEQVRKDIELVSGDCILIPVGVAHKNIGQDNDFAVVGAYDIDGKNYDMNYGKNAEERRKAEENIKQTSFFIDLTRYIRDNQVYGDCTPETYIHALRTGCRAVEMDCYDGDNMEPIVYHGNTLTKPIPFREIILAIKTEAFTTSPYPLFFNIENHCSYEQQDHLLSKPLVDDYEKLPSPEELKYKVIIRSRRYPKGKIAADPKSDRSNDETEPNPKDYHPDFSNLIIYSQIVSFMNIIHTIYTQKCFHSISFKESKADDLINQPSPEHLDLIKLTKQHMVRVYPGTKRQDSSNIDPVDYWTYGVQMVALNYQANDKAMCIQRAFFSDNGGCGYLLKPSFLLSDNQLFDPKDNNHKKGKHIQIHIISGQHLPKEKNHIEHTDIVDPYVTVITYGIKSDCTEHNTPSVRNNGLNPIWDYKINLDIFCPELCLILFQVRDKDRYGPSTFLGQACVPFTALQLGYRHIKLKAKDGDYIQGTIFVHIKIEDF
;
A
#
# COMPACT_ATOMS: atom_id res chain seq x y z
N MET A 1 30.64 -2.85 -17.38
CA MET A 1 30.28 -2.47 -16.00
C MET A 1 29.31 -1.30 -16.10
N VAL A 2 28.28 -1.27 -15.27
CA VAL A 2 27.35 -0.13 -15.19
C VAL A 2 28.13 1.10 -14.73
N SER A 3 27.89 2.27 -15.33
CA SER A 3 28.59 3.51 -14.96
C SER A 3 28.33 3.90 -13.51
N ASN A 4 29.35 4.37 -12.79
CA ASN A 4 29.24 4.77 -11.37
C ASN A 4 28.53 6.13 -11.16
N ASN A 5 28.27 6.89 -12.22
CA ASN A 5 27.54 8.17 -12.19
C ASN A 5 26.61 8.25 -13.42
N ILE A 6 25.39 7.74 -13.28
CA ILE A 6 24.38 7.78 -14.33
C ILE A 6 23.63 9.11 -14.25
N LYS A 7 23.58 9.86 -15.35
CA LYS A 7 22.74 11.07 -15.45
C LYS A 7 21.31 10.64 -15.76
N ILE A 8 20.35 11.14 -14.98
CA ILE A 8 18.92 10.83 -15.14
C ILE A 8 18.21 12.09 -15.63
N GLU A 9 17.43 11.95 -16.70
CA GLU A 9 16.54 12.98 -17.24
C GLU A 9 15.08 12.54 -17.10
N THR A 10 14.20 13.44 -16.72
CA THR A 10 12.76 13.15 -16.54
C THR A 10 11.91 14.03 -17.44
N PHE A 11 10.95 13.42 -18.12
CA PHE A 11 10.04 14.09 -19.04
C PHE A 11 8.60 13.81 -18.65
N PHE A 12 7.90 14.84 -18.18
CA PHE A 12 6.46 14.77 -17.98
C PHE A 12 5.75 15.02 -19.30
N VAL A 13 4.91 14.07 -19.70
CA VAL A 13 4.14 14.10 -20.94
C VAL A 13 2.67 14.11 -20.56
N HIS A 14 2.03 15.27 -20.74
CA HIS A 14 0.65 15.45 -20.36
C HIS A 14 -0.30 14.86 -21.40
N ASP A 15 -1.50 14.51 -20.95
CA ASP A 15 -2.63 14.13 -21.79
C ASP A 15 -2.81 15.12 -22.95
N ASP A 16 -2.99 14.60 -24.16
CA ASP A 16 -3.18 15.42 -25.35
C ASP A 16 -4.63 15.91 -25.54
N GLY A 17 -5.56 15.42 -24.70
CA GLY A 17 -6.98 15.75 -24.70
C GLY A 17 -7.78 15.11 -25.84
N GLN A 18 -7.17 14.25 -26.67
CA GLN A 18 -7.80 13.74 -27.88
C GLN A 18 -7.56 12.26 -28.13
N TYR A 19 -6.31 11.82 -28.35
CA TYR A 19 -5.99 10.48 -28.86
C TYR A 19 -5.10 9.69 -27.92
N PHE A 20 -4.16 10.35 -27.25
CA PHE A 20 -3.15 9.72 -26.41
C PHE A 20 -3.34 10.15 -24.96
N PRO A 21 -3.75 9.22 -24.07
CA PRO A 21 -3.97 9.57 -22.67
C PRO A 21 -2.69 10.03 -21.97
N ASN A 22 -1.53 9.56 -22.44
CA ASN A 22 -0.23 9.76 -21.80
C ASN A 22 -0.28 9.36 -20.32
N ASN A 23 0.71 9.78 -19.53
CA ASN A 23 0.72 9.53 -18.10
C ASN A 23 0.98 10.83 -17.36
N ASN A 24 -0.09 11.38 -16.77
CA ASN A 24 -0.01 12.63 -16.02
C ASN A 24 0.68 12.49 -14.65
N HIS A 25 0.99 11.26 -14.22
CA HIS A 25 1.49 10.97 -12.87
C HIS A 25 2.95 10.50 -12.88
N LEU A 26 3.35 9.72 -13.88
CA LEU A 26 4.69 9.17 -14.02
C LEU A 26 5.41 9.84 -15.18
N SER A 27 6.61 10.37 -14.93
CA SER A 27 7.48 10.88 -15.98
C SER A 27 8.13 9.73 -16.75
N VAL A 28 8.36 9.92 -18.04
CA VAL A 28 9.34 9.14 -18.79
C VAL A 28 10.72 9.42 -18.20
N ILE A 29 11.50 8.37 -17.94
CA ILE A 29 12.83 8.49 -17.35
C ILE A 29 13.86 8.04 -18.38
N VAL A 30 14.87 8.87 -18.64
CA VAL A 30 16.01 8.52 -19.49
C VAL A 30 17.27 8.45 -18.63
N TYR A 31 17.85 7.26 -18.56
CA TYR A 31 19.16 7.02 -17.97
C TYR A 31 20.22 7.14 -19.05
N ARG A 32 21.06 8.16 -18.96
CA ARG A 32 22.12 8.41 -19.95
C ARG A 32 23.34 7.55 -19.65
N GLN A 33 23.86 6.90 -20.68
CA GLN A 33 25.13 6.17 -20.65
C GLN A 33 25.23 5.18 -19.47
N VAL A 34 24.18 4.37 -19.28
CA VAL A 34 24.17 3.24 -18.33
C VAL A 34 25.32 2.30 -18.65
N PHE A 35 25.52 2.04 -19.94
CA PHE A 35 26.68 1.35 -20.48
C PHE A 35 27.49 2.29 -21.38
N ASP A 36 28.81 2.07 -21.40
CA ASP A 36 29.70 2.70 -22.38
C ASP A 36 29.33 2.21 -23.80
N SER A 37 29.04 3.15 -24.70
CA SER A 37 28.68 2.92 -26.10
C SER A 37 29.64 2.01 -26.87
N LYS A 38 30.92 1.92 -26.48
CA LYS A 38 31.91 1.03 -27.12
C LYS A 38 31.82 -0.42 -26.64
N THR A 39 31.16 -0.66 -25.51
CA THR A 39 31.15 -1.97 -24.85
C THR A 39 29.74 -2.52 -24.65
N VAL A 40 28.70 -1.73 -24.90
CA VAL A 40 27.31 -2.15 -24.78
C VAL A 40 27.00 -3.23 -25.81
N SER A 41 26.06 -4.11 -25.46
CA SER A 41 25.56 -5.16 -26.34
C SER A 41 24.13 -5.49 -25.93
N ALA A 42 23.33 -6.00 -26.86
CA ALA A 42 21.96 -6.40 -26.57
C ALA A 42 21.86 -7.37 -25.38
N SER A 43 22.76 -8.35 -25.28
CA SER A 43 22.78 -9.31 -24.17
C SER A 43 22.99 -8.67 -22.79
N LYS A 44 23.70 -7.55 -22.69
CA LYS A 44 23.88 -6.83 -21.43
C LYS A 44 22.60 -6.13 -20.99
N TRP A 45 21.83 -5.60 -21.94
CA TRP A 45 20.51 -5.04 -21.66
C TRP A 45 19.51 -6.12 -21.24
N GLU A 46 19.47 -7.25 -21.94
CA GLU A 46 18.59 -8.36 -21.58
C GLU A 46 18.87 -8.87 -20.16
N GLN A 47 20.15 -8.99 -19.80
CA GLN A 47 20.55 -9.36 -18.44
C GLN A 47 20.13 -8.28 -17.42
N LEU A 48 20.42 -7.01 -17.69
CA LEU A 48 20.08 -5.91 -16.78
C LEU A 48 18.56 -5.80 -16.58
N PHE A 49 17.78 -5.90 -17.64
CA PHE A 49 16.32 -5.92 -17.57
C PHE A 49 15.80 -7.11 -16.78
N LYS A 50 16.33 -8.31 -17.03
CA LYS A 50 15.96 -9.50 -16.25
C LYS A 50 16.26 -9.34 -14.76
N GLU A 51 17.42 -8.78 -14.41
CA GLU A 51 17.81 -8.50 -13.01
C GLU A 51 16.92 -7.44 -12.34
N ASN A 52 16.26 -6.59 -13.12
CA ASN A 52 15.36 -5.53 -12.65
C ASN A 52 13.87 -5.84 -12.92
N ASN A 53 13.51 -7.12 -13.10
CA ASN A 53 12.12 -7.56 -13.32
C ASN A 53 11.46 -6.98 -14.59
N PHE A 54 12.24 -6.73 -15.64
CA PHE A 54 11.76 -6.48 -16.99
C PHE A 54 12.03 -7.73 -17.85
N GLY A 55 10.96 -8.43 -18.23
CA GLY A 55 10.98 -9.70 -18.97
C GLY A 55 10.51 -9.58 -20.42
N LYS A 56 10.47 -10.73 -21.11
CA LYS A 56 10.05 -10.87 -22.54
C LYS A 56 10.81 -9.94 -23.49
N SER A 57 12.12 -9.89 -23.32
CA SER A 57 12.96 -9.00 -24.11
C SER A 57 12.91 -9.31 -25.61
N TRP A 58 12.89 -8.28 -26.43
CA TRP A 58 12.97 -8.33 -27.88
C TRP A 58 14.06 -7.37 -28.38
N ARG A 59 14.49 -7.52 -29.64
CA ARG A 59 15.52 -6.68 -30.26
C ARG A 59 15.01 -6.15 -31.59
N ASP A 60 14.91 -4.83 -31.71
CA ASP A 60 14.48 -4.16 -32.95
C ASP A 60 14.78 -2.64 -32.84
N GLY A 61 14.23 -1.82 -33.74
CA GLY A 61 14.13 -0.37 -33.59
C GLY A 61 12.85 0.08 -32.88
N ILE A 62 12.63 1.40 -32.85
CA ILE A 62 11.38 2.00 -32.37
C ILE A 62 10.47 2.28 -33.58
N PHE A 63 9.18 1.95 -33.51
CA PHE A 63 8.23 2.18 -34.60
C PHE A 63 8.14 3.65 -35.01
N SER A 64 7.97 3.91 -36.31
CA SER A 64 7.82 5.26 -36.87
C SER A 64 6.42 5.85 -36.74
N PHE A 65 5.47 5.09 -36.18
CA PHE A 65 4.11 5.52 -35.90
C PHE A 65 3.86 5.58 -34.39
N HIS A 66 2.91 6.43 -33.97
CA HIS A 66 2.53 6.55 -32.56
C HIS A 66 1.95 5.25 -32.04
N HIS A 67 2.49 4.78 -30.92
CA HIS A 67 1.96 3.66 -30.17
C HIS A 67 2.17 3.85 -28.67
N TYR A 68 1.41 3.12 -27.87
CA TYR A 68 1.59 3.04 -26.43
C TYR A 68 1.00 1.75 -25.86
N HIS A 69 1.45 1.41 -24.65
CA HIS A 69 0.95 0.30 -23.86
C HIS A 69 0.10 0.86 -22.72
N SER A 70 -1.14 0.39 -22.54
CA SER A 70 -2.00 0.77 -21.42
C SER A 70 -1.92 -0.18 -20.23
N THR A 71 -1.30 -1.35 -20.43
CA THR A 71 -1.25 -2.42 -19.42
C THR A 71 0.15 -2.77 -18.92
N ALA A 72 1.22 -2.19 -19.47
CA ALA A 72 2.60 -2.50 -19.09
C ALA A 72 3.54 -1.30 -19.25
N HIS A 73 4.54 -1.21 -18.37
CA HIS A 73 5.66 -0.29 -18.52
C HIS A 73 6.66 -0.84 -19.53
N GLU A 74 7.27 0.02 -20.33
CA GLU A 74 8.25 -0.39 -21.34
C GLU A 74 9.63 0.18 -21.04
N ALA A 75 10.64 -0.68 -21.12
CA ALA A 75 12.04 -0.31 -21.03
C ALA A 75 12.72 -0.54 -22.37
N LEU A 76 13.42 0.47 -22.90
CA LEU A 76 14.21 0.35 -24.12
C LEU A 76 15.67 0.68 -23.83
N GLY A 77 16.56 -0.29 -24.04
CA GLY A 77 18.00 -0.18 -23.88
C GLY A 77 18.68 -0.05 -25.24
N CYS A 78 19.26 1.12 -25.52
CA CYS A 78 19.93 1.38 -26.79
C CYS A 78 21.30 0.70 -26.81
N TYR A 79 21.54 -0.19 -27.78
CA TYR A 79 22.85 -0.84 -27.91
C TYR A 79 23.57 -0.51 -29.20
N ASP A 80 22.93 0.21 -30.13
CA ASP A 80 23.59 0.67 -31.36
C ASP A 80 22.92 1.93 -31.92
N GLY A 81 23.69 2.74 -32.65
CA GLY A 81 23.26 3.97 -33.31
C GLY A 81 22.64 5.04 -32.40
N ARG A 82 21.79 5.89 -33.00
CA ARG A 82 20.97 6.91 -32.32
C ARG A 82 19.62 7.09 -32.99
N ALA A 83 18.64 7.57 -32.23
CA ALA A 83 17.33 7.95 -32.74
C ALA A 83 16.77 9.19 -32.04
N GLN A 84 15.98 9.96 -32.79
CA GLN A 84 15.10 11.00 -32.30
C GLN A 84 13.72 10.36 -32.04
N VAL A 85 13.27 10.44 -30.79
CA VAL A 85 12.02 9.84 -30.33
C VAL A 85 11.09 10.93 -29.86
N ARG A 86 9.88 10.96 -30.39
CA ARG A 86 8.79 11.79 -29.89
C ARG A 86 8.06 11.04 -28.79
N LEU A 87 7.84 11.72 -27.67
CA LEU A 87 6.97 11.31 -26.57
C LEU A 87 5.70 12.18 -26.58
N GLY A 88 4.56 11.55 -26.34
CA GLY A 88 3.23 12.14 -26.48
C GLY A 88 2.71 12.17 -27.91
N GLY A 89 1.53 12.78 -28.07
CA GLY A 89 0.92 13.01 -29.38
C GLY A 89 1.63 14.08 -30.22
N ASP A 90 1.03 14.50 -31.33
CA ASP A 90 1.62 15.54 -32.19
C ASP A 90 1.35 16.98 -31.69
N ASN A 91 0.54 17.14 -30.64
CA ASN A 91 0.26 18.43 -30.00
C ASN A 91 1.55 19.05 -29.43
N GLU A 92 1.96 20.17 -30.01
CA GLU A 92 3.23 20.84 -29.72
C GLU A 92 3.34 21.35 -28.28
N GLN A 93 2.22 21.57 -27.59
CA GLN A 93 2.21 22.06 -26.21
C GLN A 93 2.59 20.99 -25.20
N VAL A 94 2.35 19.71 -25.51
CA VAL A 94 2.53 18.60 -24.58
C VAL A 94 3.61 17.61 -25.01
N ARG A 95 3.93 17.53 -26.31
CA ARG A 95 4.94 16.61 -26.83
C ARG A 95 6.34 16.93 -26.33
N LYS A 96 7.18 15.90 -26.24
CA LYS A 96 8.62 16.02 -25.94
C LYS A 96 9.40 15.23 -26.98
N ASP A 97 10.27 15.90 -27.73
CA ASP A 97 11.18 15.24 -28.65
C ASP A 97 12.54 15.08 -27.95
N ILE A 98 13.04 13.84 -27.89
CA ILE A 98 14.30 13.48 -27.22
C ILE A 98 15.22 12.72 -28.17
N GLU A 99 16.52 12.85 -27.95
CA GLU A 99 17.51 11.98 -28.60
C GLU A 99 17.83 10.80 -27.68
N LEU A 100 17.93 9.59 -28.22
CA LEU A 100 18.50 8.41 -27.57
C LEU A 100 19.73 7.96 -28.35
N VAL A 101 20.81 7.65 -27.64
CA VAL A 101 22.06 7.15 -28.24
C VAL A 101 22.46 5.81 -27.61
N SER A 102 23.31 5.05 -28.29
CA SER A 102 23.89 3.81 -27.76
C SER A 102 24.44 3.99 -26.33
N GLY A 103 24.04 3.10 -25.43
CA GLY A 103 24.34 3.15 -24.00
C GLY A 103 23.24 3.76 -23.12
N ASP A 104 22.25 4.44 -23.70
CA ASP A 104 21.11 5.01 -22.95
C ASP A 104 20.00 3.98 -22.70
N CYS A 105 19.27 4.15 -21.60
CA CYS A 105 18.02 3.43 -21.32
C CYS A 105 16.87 4.42 -21.14
N ILE A 106 15.72 4.12 -21.71
CA ILE A 106 14.48 4.85 -21.47
C ILE A 106 13.44 3.94 -20.81
N LEU A 107 12.79 4.45 -19.76
CA LEU A 107 11.62 3.84 -19.13
C LEU A 107 10.39 4.67 -19.47
N ILE A 108 9.42 4.03 -20.11
CA ILE A 108 8.20 4.64 -20.64
C ILE A 108 7.01 4.13 -19.81
N PRO A 109 6.35 5.02 -19.04
CA PRO A 109 5.17 4.65 -18.29
C PRO A 109 3.99 4.24 -19.18
N VAL A 110 3.09 3.41 -18.63
CA VAL A 110 1.82 3.09 -19.28
C VAL A 110 1.10 4.35 -19.75
N GLY A 111 0.51 4.29 -20.94
CA GLY A 111 -0.25 5.37 -21.55
C GLY A 111 0.58 6.35 -22.38
N VAL A 112 1.90 6.44 -22.17
CA VAL A 112 2.74 7.41 -22.89
C VAL A 112 2.94 6.99 -24.34
N ALA A 113 2.36 7.76 -25.25
CA ALA A 113 2.58 7.61 -26.67
C ALA A 113 4.02 7.90 -27.04
N HIS A 114 4.58 7.11 -27.95
CA HIS A 114 5.89 7.41 -28.50
C HIS A 114 6.05 6.90 -29.93
N LYS A 115 6.97 7.53 -30.66
CA LYS A 115 7.39 7.11 -32.01
C LYS A 115 8.79 7.58 -32.35
N ASN A 116 9.42 6.88 -33.28
CA ASN A 116 10.64 7.29 -33.94
C ASN A 116 10.34 8.35 -35.01
N ILE A 117 11.06 9.48 -34.95
CA ILE A 117 10.94 10.59 -35.92
C ILE A 117 12.21 10.77 -36.76
N GLY A 118 13.23 9.94 -36.56
CA GLY A 118 14.47 9.91 -37.32
C GLY A 118 15.54 9.07 -36.60
N GLN A 119 16.35 8.32 -37.34
CA GLN A 119 17.41 7.49 -36.75
C GLN A 119 18.60 7.32 -37.70
N ASP A 120 19.74 6.91 -37.15
CA ASP A 120 20.86 6.39 -37.93
C ASP A 120 20.53 4.98 -38.47
N ASN A 121 21.26 4.52 -39.50
CA ASN A 121 20.99 3.25 -40.19
C ASN A 121 21.17 2.00 -39.31
N ASP A 122 21.95 2.13 -38.24
CA ASP A 122 22.37 1.09 -37.31
C ASP A 122 21.62 1.16 -35.97
N PHE A 123 20.67 2.07 -35.80
CA PHE A 123 19.96 2.21 -34.53
C PHE A 123 19.21 0.94 -34.13
N ALA A 124 19.49 0.46 -32.92
CA ALA A 124 18.83 -0.72 -32.37
C ALA A 124 18.70 -0.67 -30.85
N VAL A 125 17.56 -1.19 -30.37
CA VAL A 125 17.21 -1.28 -28.95
C VAL A 125 16.87 -2.71 -28.54
N VAL A 126 17.11 -3.02 -27.27
CA VAL A 126 16.43 -4.12 -26.59
C VAL A 126 15.21 -3.52 -25.93
N GLY A 127 14.02 -4.01 -26.25
CA GLY A 127 12.80 -3.66 -25.51
C GLY A 127 12.43 -4.75 -24.51
N ALA A 128 11.86 -4.38 -23.36
CA ALA A 128 11.36 -5.30 -22.35
C ALA A 128 10.21 -4.67 -21.57
N TYR A 129 9.41 -5.51 -20.91
CA TYR A 129 8.23 -5.08 -20.14
C TYR A 129 8.30 -5.58 -18.71
N ASP A 130 7.68 -4.88 -17.77
CA ASP A 130 7.64 -5.30 -16.36
C ASP A 130 6.94 -6.66 -16.17
N ILE A 131 7.44 -7.47 -15.22
CA ILE A 131 7.26 -8.93 -15.21
C ILE A 131 5.84 -9.46 -14.92
N ASP A 132 4.86 -8.59 -14.68
CA ASP A 132 3.44 -8.95 -14.50
C ASP A 132 2.54 -8.67 -15.71
N GLY A 133 3.09 -8.10 -16.80
CA GLY A 133 2.42 -7.84 -18.07
C GLY A 133 2.09 -9.12 -18.86
N LYS A 134 1.14 -9.93 -18.38
CA LYS A 134 0.47 -10.94 -19.22
C LYS A 134 -0.41 -10.22 -20.23
N ASN A 135 0.20 -9.92 -21.39
CA ASN A 135 -0.32 -9.22 -22.57
C ASN A 135 -0.13 -7.69 -22.46
N TYR A 136 1.05 -7.21 -22.89
CA TYR A 136 1.20 -5.82 -23.29
C TYR A 136 0.28 -5.61 -24.50
N ASP A 137 -0.60 -4.62 -24.41
CA ASP A 137 -1.46 -4.23 -25.50
C ASP A 137 -0.73 -3.21 -26.38
N MET A 138 -1.02 -3.19 -27.67
CA MET A 138 -0.52 -2.13 -28.56
C MET A 138 -1.69 -1.26 -28.94
N ASN A 139 -1.69 -0.04 -28.43
CA ASN A 139 -2.66 1.00 -28.76
C ASN A 139 -2.02 2.03 -29.69
N TYR A 140 -2.83 2.65 -30.53
CA TYR A 140 -2.41 3.56 -31.59
C TYR A 140 -3.18 4.89 -31.57
N GLY A 141 -4.05 5.10 -30.57
CA GLY A 141 -4.86 6.31 -30.43
C GLY A 141 -5.91 6.47 -31.55
N LYS A 142 -6.58 5.38 -31.96
CA LYS A 142 -7.46 5.39 -33.14
C LYS A 142 -8.79 6.08 -32.88
N ASN A 143 -9.35 5.91 -31.69
CA ASN A 143 -10.67 6.43 -31.35
C ASN A 143 -10.87 6.56 -29.83
N ALA A 144 -11.96 7.24 -29.44
CA ALA A 144 -12.33 7.51 -28.06
C ALA A 144 -12.57 6.24 -27.22
N GLU A 145 -12.99 5.12 -27.84
CA GLU A 145 -13.25 3.87 -27.11
C GLU A 145 -11.95 3.14 -26.75
N GLU A 146 -10.96 3.12 -27.64
CA GLU A 146 -9.60 2.65 -27.35
C GLU A 146 -8.97 3.49 -26.24
N ARG A 147 -9.11 4.82 -26.33
CA ARG A 147 -8.66 5.75 -25.30
C ARG A 147 -9.36 5.50 -23.95
N ARG A 148 -10.68 5.34 -23.92
CA ARG A 148 -11.43 5.09 -22.68
C ARG A 148 -10.98 3.80 -21.99
N LYS A 149 -10.78 2.72 -22.74
CA LYS A 149 -10.24 1.45 -22.22
C LYS A 149 -8.82 1.60 -21.71
N ALA A 150 -7.97 2.29 -22.46
CA ALA A 150 -6.62 2.58 -22.04
C ALA A 150 -6.60 3.40 -20.73
N GLU A 151 -7.44 4.43 -20.62
CA GLU A 151 -7.60 5.19 -19.39
C GLU A 151 -8.09 4.31 -18.24
N GLU A 152 -9.03 3.40 -18.45
CA GLU A 152 -9.48 2.44 -17.42
C GLU A 152 -8.34 1.55 -16.94
N ASN A 153 -7.52 1.04 -17.86
CA ASN A 153 -6.35 0.23 -17.53
C ASN A 153 -5.29 1.03 -16.76
N ILE A 154 -4.99 2.26 -17.21
CA ILE A 154 -4.06 3.17 -16.55
C ILE A 154 -4.56 3.57 -15.15
N LYS A 155 -5.88 3.69 -14.97
CA LYS A 155 -6.55 4.13 -13.73
C LYS A 155 -6.70 3.04 -12.67
N GLN A 156 -6.35 1.78 -12.95
CA GLN A 156 -6.35 0.72 -11.94
C GLN A 156 -5.14 0.84 -11.01
N THR A 157 -5.05 1.95 -10.28
CA THR A 157 -4.13 2.10 -9.16
C THR A 157 -4.89 1.85 -7.86
N SER A 158 -5.03 0.59 -7.48
CA SER A 158 -5.58 0.24 -6.16
C SER A 158 -4.43 -0.10 -5.22
N PHE A 159 -4.27 0.70 -4.17
CA PHE A 159 -3.22 0.56 -3.17
C PHE A 159 -3.79 -0.09 -1.89
N PHE A 160 -2.98 -0.82 -1.15
CA PHE A 160 -3.14 -0.98 0.30
C PHE A 160 -2.82 0.35 0.99
N ILE A 161 -3.58 0.71 2.01
CA ILE A 161 -3.48 1.98 2.73
C ILE A 161 -3.26 1.68 4.20
N ASP A 162 -2.19 2.22 4.76
CA ASP A 162 -1.90 2.05 6.18
C ASP A 162 -2.90 2.82 7.04
N LEU A 163 -3.70 2.09 7.83
CA LEU A 163 -4.80 2.63 8.62
C LEU A 163 -4.65 2.29 10.10
N THR A 164 -4.63 3.34 10.92
CA THR A 164 -4.82 3.26 12.37
C THR A 164 -6.29 3.30 12.76
N ARG A 165 -6.66 2.51 13.78
CA ARG A 165 -7.82 2.74 14.64
C ARG A 165 -7.38 3.56 15.85
N TYR A 166 -8.27 4.36 16.44
CA TYR A 166 -8.02 5.19 17.63
C TYR A 166 -7.01 4.59 18.60
N ILE A 167 -6.01 5.38 18.94
CA ILE A 167 -4.82 4.89 19.64
C ILE A 167 -5.07 5.05 21.15
N ARG A 168 -5.28 3.94 21.86
CA ARG A 168 -5.59 3.88 23.30
C ARG A 168 -5.15 2.60 23.98
N ASP A 169 -4.55 2.65 25.16
CA ASP A 169 -4.20 1.44 25.93
C ASP A 169 -5.33 0.39 26.05
N ASN A 170 -6.59 0.81 26.28
CA ASN A 170 -7.75 -0.09 26.34
C ASN A 170 -9.00 0.56 25.71
N GLN A 171 -9.90 -0.24 25.11
CA GLN A 171 -11.12 0.25 24.44
C GLN A 171 -12.17 0.80 25.42
N VAL A 172 -12.06 0.50 26.72
CA VAL A 172 -13.03 0.84 27.78
C VAL A 172 -12.56 1.99 28.67
N TYR A 173 -11.25 2.10 28.90
CA TYR A 173 -10.60 3.13 29.71
C TYR A 173 -9.21 3.43 29.16
N GLY A 174 -8.71 4.67 29.30
CA GLY A 174 -7.40 5.06 28.79
C GLY A 174 -7.37 6.53 28.36
N ASP A 175 -6.18 7.12 28.38
CA ASP A 175 -5.97 8.49 27.94
C ASP A 175 -5.89 8.52 26.41
N CYS A 176 -6.84 9.25 25.80
CA CYS A 176 -6.72 9.66 24.41
C CYS A 176 -5.87 10.94 24.46
N THR A 177 -4.75 11.02 23.73
CA THR A 177 -3.94 12.25 23.67
C THR A 177 -3.54 12.60 22.23
N PRO A 178 -3.29 13.89 21.91
CA PRO A 178 -2.81 14.27 20.58
C PRO A 178 -1.50 13.59 20.17
N GLU A 179 -0.62 13.26 21.12
CA GLU A 179 0.66 12.58 20.89
C GLU A 179 0.49 11.21 20.23
N THR A 180 -0.64 10.55 20.47
CA THR A 180 -0.92 9.26 19.85
C THR A 180 -1.09 9.38 18.34
N TYR A 181 -1.84 10.39 17.86
CA TYR A 181 -1.97 10.72 16.45
C TYR A 181 -0.62 11.09 15.83
N ILE A 182 0.20 11.86 16.55
CA ILE A 182 1.57 12.22 16.13
C ILE A 182 2.41 10.95 15.94
N HIS A 183 2.39 10.04 16.91
CA HIS A 183 3.15 8.80 16.86
C HIS A 183 2.77 7.96 15.64
N ALA A 184 1.48 7.74 15.40
CA ALA A 184 0.99 7.02 14.23
C ALA A 184 1.43 7.64 12.90
N LEU A 185 1.32 8.96 12.76
CA LEU A 185 1.74 9.66 11.55
C LEU A 185 3.25 9.52 11.32
N ARG A 186 4.05 9.60 12.39
CA ARG A 186 5.51 9.40 12.35
C ARG A 186 5.92 7.97 12.02
N THR A 187 5.04 6.99 12.21
CA THR A 187 5.26 5.61 11.76
C THR A 187 4.79 5.34 10.33
N GLY A 188 4.31 6.36 9.61
CA GLY A 188 3.88 6.26 8.21
C GLY A 188 2.39 6.06 8.00
N CYS A 189 1.58 5.99 9.07
CA CYS A 189 0.12 5.81 8.96
C CYS A 189 -0.52 6.89 8.09
N ARG A 190 -1.44 6.50 7.18
CA ARG A 190 -2.12 7.38 6.21
C ARG A 190 -3.62 7.44 6.40
N ALA A 191 -4.16 6.85 7.47
CA ALA A 191 -5.55 7.00 7.83
C ALA A 191 -5.74 6.94 9.35
N VAL A 192 -6.49 7.91 9.88
CA VAL A 192 -6.76 8.06 11.31
C VAL A 192 -8.26 8.10 11.55
N GLU A 193 -8.70 7.51 12.66
CA GLU A 193 -10.11 7.48 13.07
C GLU A 193 -10.40 8.64 14.04
N MET A 194 -11.55 9.32 13.87
CA MET A 194 -12.09 10.41 14.72
C MET A 194 -13.59 10.24 15.08
N ASP A 195 -13.91 9.89 16.34
CA ASP A 195 -15.25 9.51 16.82
C ASP A 195 -15.78 10.78 17.47
N CYS A 196 -16.42 11.61 16.67
CA CYS A 196 -16.71 12.99 17.02
C CYS A 196 -18.08 13.07 17.70
N TYR A 197 -18.13 13.70 18.87
CA TYR A 197 -19.33 13.91 19.66
C TYR A 197 -19.45 15.39 20.06
N ASP A 198 -20.64 15.80 20.50
CA ASP A 198 -20.84 17.11 21.07
C ASP A 198 -20.02 17.29 22.35
N GLY A 199 -19.32 18.41 22.46
CA GLY A 199 -18.66 18.85 23.68
C GLY A 199 -19.27 20.13 24.23
N ASP A 200 -18.77 20.55 25.39
CA ASP A 200 -19.18 21.80 26.03
C ASP A 200 -18.73 23.01 25.20
N ASN A 201 -19.41 24.15 25.37
CA ASN A 201 -19.05 25.43 24.71
C ASN A 201 -18.95 25.37 23.17
N MET A 202 -19.73 24.50 22.52
CA MET A 202 -19.72 24.30 21.07
C MET A 202 -18.39 23.77 20.52
N GLU A 203 -17.57 23.13 21.35
CA GLU A 203 -16.32 22.51 20.91
C GLU A 203 -16.49 20.99 20.75
N PRO A 204 -16.46 20.44 19.52
CA PRO A 204 -16.54 19.00 19.31
C PRO A 204 -15.42 18.26 20.02
N ILE A 205 -15.73 17.09 20.54
CA ILE A 205 -14.78 16.22 21.25
C ILE A 205 -14.65 14.86 20.57
N VAL A 206 -13.52 14.21 20.77
CA VAL A 206 -13.25 12.85 20.28
C VAL A 206 -13.06 11.89 21.45
N TYR A 207 -13.87 10.84 21.51
CA TYR A 207 -13.79 9.77 22.53
C TYR A 207 -14.58 8.52 22.10
N HIS A 208 -14.56 7.42 22.87
CA HIS A 208 -15.45 6.29 22.62
C HIS A 208 -16.79 6.56 23.29
N GLY A 209 -17.85 6.70 22.50
CA GLY A 209 -19.20 6.72 23.03
C GLY A 209 -19.47 5.51 23.93
N ASN A 210 -20.16 5.74 25.04
CA ASN A 210 -20.54 4.72 26.02
C ASN A 210 -19.37 4.03 26.75
N THR A 211 -18.24 4.71 26.93
CA THR A 211 -17.09 4.22 27.71
C THR A 211 -16.55 5.27 28.69
N LEU A 212 -15.52 4.92 29.47
CA LEU A 212 -14.88 5.79 30.45
C LEU A 212 -13.64 6.52 29.89
N THR A 213 -13.48 6.57 28.57
CA THR A 213 -12.34 7.26 27.94
C THR A 213 -12.46 8.76 28.08
N LYS A 214 -11.35 9.44 28.40
CA LYS A 214 -11.34 10.91 28.48
C LYS A 214 -11.50 11.52 27.10
N PRO A 215 -12.39 12.51 26.93
CA PRO A 215 -12.53 13.23 25.68
C PRO A 215 -11.36 14.18 25.43
N ILE A 216 -10.97 14.30 24.15
CA ILE A 216 -10.06 15.34 23.68
C ILE A 216 -10.83 16.31 22.80
N PRO A 217 -10.62 17.63 22.91
CA PRO A 217 -11.11 18.57 21.91
C PRO A 217 -10.63 18.19 20.50
N PHE A 218 -11.57 18.11 19.55
CA PHE A 218 -11.27 17.82 18.15
C PHE A 218 -10.22 18.79 17.58
N ARG A 219 -10.30 20.06 17.98
CA ARG A 219 -9.35 21.11 17.59
C ARG A 219 -7.91 20.77 17.94
N GLU A 220 -7.64 20.19 19.12
CA GLU A 220 -6.29 19.81 19.54
C GLU A 220 -5.72 18.68 18.68
N ILE A 221 -6.55 17.71 18.31
CA ILE A 221 -6.18 16.62 17.39
C ILE A 221 -5.82 17.20 16.02
N ILE A 222 -6.63 18.10 15.47
CA ILE A 222 -6.37 18.72 14.17
C ILE A 222 -5.09 19.56 14.19
N LEU A 223 -4.81 20.29 15.28
CA LEU A 223 -3.57 21.05 15.46
C LEU A 223 -2.34 20.13 15.44
N ALA A 224 -2.40 19.01 16.17
CA ALA A 224 -1.32 18.02 16.22
C ALA A 224 -1.10 17.32 14.86
N ILE A 225 -2.19 16.98 14.17
CA ILE A 225 -2.10 16.36 12.84
C ILE A 225 -1.56 17.36 11.82
N LYS A 226 -1.98 18.62 11.86
CA LYS A 226 -1.54 19.64 10.89
C LYS A 226 -0.02 19.77 10.81
N THR A 227 0.69 19.61 11.93
CA THR A 227 2.16 19.69 11.96
C THR A 227 2.85 18.42 11.48
N GLU A 228 2.20 17.27 11.59
CA GLU A 228 2.84 15.96 11.39
C GLU A 228 2.34 15.22 10.15
N ALA A 229 1.19 15.60 9.59
CA ALA A 229 0.44 14.87 8.57
C ALA A 229 1.30 14.42 7.40
N PHE A 230 2.23 15.25 6.93
CA PHE A 230 3.02 14.99 5.73
C PHE A 230 4.54 15.00 5.97
N THR A 231 4.97 14.80 7.22
CA THR A 231 6.41 14.80 7.58
C THR A 231 7.12 13.54 7.11
N THR A 232 6.45 12.38 7.19
CA THR A 232 6.97 11.06 6.82
C THR A 232 6.52 10.58 5.45
N SER A 233 5.44 11.15 4.91
CA SER A 233 4.90 10.78 3.62
C SER A 233 4.16 11.96 2.98
N PRO A 234 4.40 12.27 1.69
CA PRO A 234 3.67 13.31 0.98
C PRO A 234 2.25 12.87 0.57
N TYR A 235 1.93 11.58 0.68
CA TYR A 235 0.69 11.01 0.18
C TYR A 235 -0.50 11.32 1.09
N PRO A 236 -1.74 11.14 0.58
CA PRO A 236 -2.95 11.66 1.21
C PRO A 236 -3.16 11.07 2.61
N LEU A 237 -3.80 11.84 3.48
CA LEU A 237 -4.20 11.40 4.82
C LEU A 237 -5.73 11.29 4.90
N PHE A 238 -6.24 10.11 5.24
CA PHE A 238 -7.67 9.91 5.45
C PHE A 238 -8.08 10.24 6.90
N PHE A 239 -9.10 11.08 7.05
CA PHE A 239 -9.83 11.24 8.30
C PHE A 239 -11.09 10.40 8.24
N ASN A 240 -11.08 9.27 8.93
CA ASN A 240 -12.23 8.40 9.10
C ASN A 240 -13.09 8.96 10.23
N ILE A 241 -14.02 9.85 9.90
CA ILE A 241 -14.86 10.53 10.88
C ILE A 241 -16.13 9.72 11.11
N GLU A 242 -16.32 9.21 12.32
CA GLU A 242 -17.61 8.75 12.83
C GLU A 242 -18.31 9.92 13.52
N ASN A 243 -19.26 10.54 12.82
CA ASN A 243 -19.89 11.77 13.27
C ASN A 243 -21.14 11.48 14.12
N HIS A 244 -21.08 11.85 15.40
CA HIS A 244 -22.17 11.83 16.38
C HIS A 244 -22.49 13.24 16.91
N CYS A 245 -21.91 14.28 16.32
CA CYS A 245 -22.18 15.67 16.68
C CYS A 245 -23.59 16.10 16.23
N SER A 246 -24.22 16.94 17.04
CA SER A 246 -25.38 17.75 16.68
C SER A 246 -25.11 18.57 15.42
N TYR A 247 -26.19 18.91 14.71
CA TYR A 247 -26.13 19.72 13.50
C TYR A 247 -25.30 21.01 13.67
N GLU A 248 -25.40 21.68 14.82
CA GLU A 248 -24.70 22.94 15.13
C GLU A 248 -23.20 22.74 15.33
N GLN A 249 -22.76 21.66 15.99
CA GLN A 249 -21.35 21.40 16.23
C GLN A 249 -20.62 20.81 15.01
N GLN A 250 -21.35 20.34 14.00
CA GLN A 250 -20.75 19.87 12.75
C GLN A 250 -20.10 20.98 11.92
N ASP A 251 -20.51 22.25 12.08
CA ASP A 251 -19.86 23.41 11.44
C ASP A 251 -18.41 23.59 11.92
N HIS A 252 -18.12 23.15 13.16
CA HIS A 252 -16.78 23.20 13.72
C HIS A 252 -15.88 22.03 13.29
N LEU A 253 -16.41 21.03 12.58
CA LEU A 253 -15.64 19.96 11.94
C LEU A 253 -15.12 20.35 10.54
N LEU A 254 -15.46 21.55 10.04
CA LEU A 254 -15.22 21.93 8.66
C LEU A 254 -13.77 22.33 8.36
N SER A 255 -13.13 21.58 7.46
CA SER A 255 -11.97 22.05 6.70
C SER A 255 -12.40 22.34 5.26
N LYS A 256 -11.99 23.47 4.66
CA LYS A 256 -12.36 23.82 3.26
C LYS A 256 -12.16 22.63 2.29
N PRO A 257 -13.13 22.33 1.41
CA PRO A 257 -13.01 21.24 0.46
C PRO A 257 -11.87 21.51 -0.54
N LEU A 258 -11.18 20.45 -0.95
CA LEU A 258 -10.16 20.48 -1.99
C LEU A 258 -10.64 19.59 -3.14
N VAL A 259 -10.96 20.24 -4.27
CA VAL A 259 -11.22 19.70 -5.64
C VAL A 259 -12.70 19.41 -5.99
N ASP A 260 -13.10 19.74 -7.23
CA ASP A 260 -14.48 19.76 -7.75
C ASP A 260 -14.89 18.58 -8.67
N ASP A 261 -14.05 17.55 -8.84
CA ASP A 261 -14.35 16.44 -9.76
C ASP A 261 -14.81 15.16 -9.02
N TYR A 262 -15.97 14.62 -9.41
CA TYR A 262 -16.75 13.58 -8.72
C TYR A 262 -16.82 12.25 -9.49
N GLU A 263 -16.23 12.13 -10.67
CA GLU A 263 -16.46 10.94 -11.51
C GLU A 263 -15.44 9.80 -11.32
N LYS A 264 -14.26 10.07 -10.76
CA LYS A 264 -13.16 9.09 -10.61
C LYS A 264 -12.44 9.27 -9.27
N LEU A 265 -11.96 8.16 -8.68
CA LEU A 265 -11.04 8.21 -7.54
C LEU A 265 -9.66 8.66 -8.05
N PRO A 266 -9.10 9.77 -7.55
CA PRO A 266 -7.75 10.18 -7.92
C PRO A 266 -6.71 9.24 -7.30
N SER A 267 -5.54 9.18 -7.93
CA SER A 267 -4.37 8.49 -7.42
C SER A 267 -3.81 9.18 -6.15
N PRO A 268 -3.04 8.46 -5.31
CA PRO A 268 -2.32 9.08 -4.20
C PRO A 268 -1.40 10.22 -4.64
N GLU A 269 -0.86 10.16 -5.85
CA GLU A 269 0.01 11.19 -6.42
C GLU A 269 -0.75 12.51 -6.63
N GLU A 270 -1.95 12.45 -7.21
CA GLU A 270 -2.82 13.63 -7.43
C GLU A 270 -3.31 14.25 -6.11
N LEU A 271 -3.38 13.43 -5.06
CA LEU A 271 -3.86 13.84 -3.74
C LEU A 271 -2.71 14.12 -2.76
N LYS A 272 -1.46 14.26 -3.24
CA LYS A 272 -0.33 14.63 -2.38
C LYS A 272 -0.64 15.89 -1.57
N TYR A 273 -0.31 15.82 -0.28
CA TYR A 273 -0.54 16.87 0.71
C TYR A 273 -2.02 17.22 0.92
N LYS A 274 -2.94 16.31 0.58
CA LYS A 274 -4.38 16.45 0.81
C LYS A 274 -4.85 15.59 1.96
N VAL A 275 -5.86 16.10 2.67
CA VAL A 275 -6.63 15.34 3.65
C VAL A 275 -7.95 14.94 3.00
N ILE A 276 -8.32 13.67 3.13
CA ILE A 276 -9.56 13.12 2.57
C ILE A 276 -10.50 12.79 3.72
N ILE A 277 -11.71 13.35 3.70
CA ILE A 277 -12.72 13.04 4.71
C ILE A 277 -13.48 11.78 4.27
N ARG A 278 -13.39 10.74 5.08
CA ARG A 278 -14.14 9.50 4.96
C ARG A 278 -15.25 9.50 6.02
N SER A 279 -16.50 9.73 5.60
CA SER A 279 -17.66 9.71 6.50
C SER A 279 -18.96 9.42 5.75
N ARG A 280 -20.12 9.42 6.43
CA ARG A 280 -21.43 9.34 5.79
C ARG A 280 -21.88 10.74 5.35
N ARG A 281 -22.66 10.80 4.27
CA ARG A 281 -23.28 12.04 3.77
C ARG A 281 -24.77 12.08 4.08
N TYR A 282 -25.33 13.30 4.13
CA TYR A 282 -26.76 13.50 3.95
C TYR A 282 -27.19 13.14 2.52
N PRO A 283 -28.36 12.52 2.28
CA PRO A 283 -28.85 12.26 0.94
C PRO A 283 -29.12 13.58 0.18
N LYS A 284 -28.45 13.80 -0.96
CA LYS A 284 -28.81 14.88 -1.90
C LYS A 284 -30.24 14.62 -2.42
N GLY A 285 -31.18 15.50 -2.09
CA GLY A 285 -32.59 15.39 -2.52
C GLY A 285 -33.63 15.86 -1.50
N LYS A 286 -33.26 16.02 -0.22
CA LYS A 286 -33.98 16.87 0.72
C LYS A 286 -33.31 18.24 0.68
N ILE A 287 -33.86 19.14 -0.12
CA ILE A 287 -33.33 20.50 -0.30
C ILE A 287 -33.37 21.20 1.06
N ALA A 288 -32.21 21.61 1.57
CA ALA A 288 -32.15 22.73 2.49
C ALA A 288 -32.66 23.94 1.71
N ALA A 289 -33.87 24.41 2.06
CA ALA A 289 -34.47 25.56 1.40
C ALA A 289 -33.48 26.73 1.43
N ASP A 290 -33.27 27.36 0.27
CA ASP A 290 -32.58 28.64 0.15
C ASP A 290 -33.28 29.63 1.11
N PRO A 291 -32.59 30.25 2.09
CA PRO A 291 -33.22 31.13 3.08
C PRO A 291 -33.84 32.41 2.49
N LYS A 292 -33.87 32.56 1.15
CA LYS A 292 -34.28 33.79 0.45
C LYS A 292 -35.45 33.63 -0.51
N SER A 293 -36.18 32.51 -0.51
CA SER A 293 -37.46 32.43 -1.22
C SER A 293 -38.64 32.45 -0.25
N ASP A 294 -39.27 33.63 -0.13
CA ASP A 294 -40.62 33.80 0.43
C ASP A 294 -41.58 32.85 -0.30
N ARG A 295 -42.03 31.77 0.37
CA ARG A 295 -43.35 31.11 0.20
C ARG A 295 -43.56 29.93 1.16
N SER A 296 -44.40 30.18 2.16
CA SER A 296 -45.42 29.30 2.75
C SER A 296 -45.09 27.84 3.12
N ASN A 297 -44.99 27.61 4.43
CA ASN A 297 -45.56 26.51 5.21
C ASN A 297 -45.35 25.07 4.72
N ASP A 298 -44.14 24.55 4.92
CA ASP A 298 -43.90 23.23 5.55
C ASP A 298 -42.40 23.13 5.90
N GLU A 299 -41.97 23.88 6.92
CA GLU A 299 -40.62 23.76 7.48
C GLU A 299 -40.56 22.47 8.32
N THR A 300 -40.10 21.38 7.71
CA THR A 300 -39.60 20.26 8.50
C THR A 300 -38.22 20.64 9.01
N GLU A 301 -38.12 21.01 10.29
CA GLU A 301 -36.82 21.23 10.94
C GLU A 301 -35.89 20.03 10.64
N PRO A 302 -34.62 20.26 10.26
CA PRO A 302 -33.67 19.19 10.06
C PRO A 302 -33.57 18.36 11.35
N ASN A 303 -33.54 17.04 11.23
CA ASN A 303 -33.41 16.18 12.40
C ASN A 303 -32.06 16.54 13.07
N PRO A 304 -31.98 16.69 14.41
CA PRO A 304 -30.72 17.01 15.10
C PRO A 304 -29.54 16.06 14.79
N LYS A 305 -29.84 14.88 14.22
CA LYS A 305 -28.88 13.86 13.76
C LYS A 305 -28.56 13.91 12.26
N ASP A 306 -29.10 14.88 11.51
CA ASP A 306 -28.83 15.05 10.10
C ASP A 306 -27.41 15.61 9.90
N TYR A 307 -26.78 15.23 8.79
CA TYR A 307 -25.43 15.70 8.44
C TYR A 307 -25.52 17.12 7.85
N HIS A 308 -24.74 18.05 8.39
CA HIS A 308 -24.64 19.42 7.91
C HIS A 308 -24.25 19.43 6.42
N PRO A 309 -24.90 20.27 5.56
CA PRO A 309 -24.58 20.34 4.14
C PRO A 309 -23.10 20.63 3.88
N ASP A 310 -22.50 21.55 4.63
CA ASP A 310 -21.09 21.90 4.46
C ASP A 310 -20.16 20.74 4.83
N PHE A 311 -20.47 19.99 5.87
CA PHE A 311 -19.69 18.78 6.23
C PHE A 311 -19.86 17.70 5.16
N SER A 312 -21.09 17.51 4.67
CA SER A 312 -21.40 16.58 3.59
C SER A 312 -20.65 16.94 2.28
N ASN A 313 -20.45 18.23 2.01
CA ASN A 313 -19.71 18.71 0.85
C ASN A 313 -18.21 18.34 0.91
N LEU A 314 -17.65 18.08 2.10
CA LEU A 314 -16.25 17.65 2.26
C LEU A 314 -15.99 16.19 1.89
N ILE A 315 -17.03 15.35 1.84
CA ILE A 315 -16.90 13.89 1.72
C ILE A 315 -16.82 13.47 0.25
N ILE A 316 -15.79 13.92 -0.47
CA ILE A 316 -15.75 13.85 -1.94
C ILE A 316 -15.46 12.42 -2.42
N TYR A 317 -14.30 11.89 -2.01
CA TYR A 317 -13.73 10.65 -2.56
C TYR A 317 -13.99 9.40 -1.72
N SER A 318 -14.56 9.51 -0.51
CA SER A 318 -14.80 8.35 0.35
C SER A 318 -16.08 8.44 1.16
N GLN A 319 -17.21 8.35 0.46
CA GLN A 319 -18.52 8.32 1.10
C GLN A 319 -18.80 6.92 1.67
N ILE A 320 -19.07 6.84 2.98
CA ILE A 320 -19.53 5.62 3.63
C ILE A 320 -20.98 5.35 3.23
N VAL A 321 -21.23 4.17 2.67
CA VAL A 321 -22.58 3.68 2.34
C VAL A 321 -22.91 2.42 3.13
N SER A 322 -24.20 2.16 3.33
CA SER A 322 -24.67 0.94 3.96
C SER A 322 -24.48 -0.26 3.03
N PHE A 323 -23.88 -1.32 3.54
CA PHE A 323 -23.65 -2.54 2.80
C PHE A 323 -24.90 -3.43 2.82
N MET A 324 -25.36 -3.86 1.64
CA MET A 324 -26.44 -4.85 1.51
C MET A 324 -25.86 -6.25 1.24
N ASN A 325 -25.22 -6.40 0.08
CA ASN A 325 -24.42 -7.55 -0.30
C ASN A 325 -23.40 -7.14 -1.37
N ILE A 326 -22.42 -8.00 -1.66
CA ILE A 326 -21.31 -7.65 -2.56
C ILE A 326 -21.82 -7.37 -3.99
N ILE A 327 -22.63 -8.26 -4.54
CA ILE A 327 -23.17 -8.15 -5.90
C ILE A 327 -23.93 -6.85 -6.08
N HIS A 328 -24.88 -6.56 -5.18
CA HIS A 328 -25.61 -5.29 -5.18
C HIS A 328 -24.67 -4.09 -5.12
N THR A 329 -23.62 -4.16 -4.30
CA THR A 329 -22.67 -3.06 -4.13
C THR A 329 -21.94 -2.75 -5.44
N ILE A 330 -21.34 -3.79 -6.05
CA ILE A 330 -20.62 -3.73 -7.33
C ILE A 330 -21.48 -3.11 -8.43
N TYR A 331 -22.76 -3.48 -8.53
CA TYR A 331 -23.64 -3.03 -9.63
C TYR A 331 -24.33 -1.68 -9.39
N THR A 332 -24.48 -1.23 -8.14
CA THR A 332 -25.31 -0.06 -7.82
C THR A 332 -24.54 1.12 -7.24
N GLN A 333 -23.37 0.87 -6.62
CA GLN A 333 -22.62 1.89 -5.92
C GLN A 333 -21.56 2.51 -6.84
N LYS A 334 -21.16 3.75 -6.53
CA LYS A 334 -20.12 4.47 -7.27
C LYS A 334 -18.74 4.16 -6.70
N CYS A 335 -17.68 4.36 -7.48
CA CYS A 335 -16.30 4.09 -7.05
C CYS A 335 -15.90 4.84 -5.77
N PHE A 336 -16.39 6.06 -5.58
CA PHE A 336 -16.16 6.86 -4.35
C PHE A 336 -17.02 6.40 -3.15
N HIS A 337 -17.95 5.46 -3.35
CA HIS A 337 -18.62 4.79 -2.25
C HIS A 337 -17.70 3.72 -1.67
N SER A 338 -17.61 3.73 -0.35
CA SER A 338 -16.60 2.99 0.39
C SER A 338 -17.27 2.23 1.53
N ILE A 339 -16.85 0.98 1.75
CA ILE A 339 -17.56 0.01 2.59
C ILE A 339 -16.74 -0.28 3.84
N SER A 340 -17.41 -0.51 4.97
CA SER A 340 -16.77 -0.90 6.22
C SER A 340 -17.38 -2.20 6.75
N PHE A 341 -16.54 -3.18 7.07
CA PHE A 341 -16.91 -4.45 7.68
C PHE A 341 -16.33 -4.57 9.09
N LYS A 342 -17.16 -5.01 10.04
CA LYS A 342 -16.66 -5.58 11.30
C LYS A 342 -15.91 -6.88 10.98
N GLU A 343 -14.89 -7.22 11.79
CA GLU A 343 -14.10 -8.46 11.65
C GLU A 343 -14.98 -9.68 11.37
N SER A 344 -16.04 -9.90 12.16
CA SER A 344 -16.90 -11.08 12.04
C SER A 344 -17.58 -11.17 10.68
N LYS A 345 -17.96 -10.03 10.10
CA LYS A 345 -18.61 -10.00 8.79
C LYS A 345 -17.58 -10.23 7.67
N ALA A 346 -16.36 -9.71 7.82
CA ALA A 346 -15.29 -9.94 6.87
C ALA A 346 -14.85 -11.42 6.89
N ASP A 347 -14.74 -12.00 8.08
CA ASP A 347 -14.42 -13.42 8.28
C ASP A 347 -15.49 -14.31 7.66
N ASP A 348 -16.79 -13.99 7.85
CA ASP A 348 -17.89 -14.71 7.21
C ASP A 348 -17.78 -14.71 5.69
N LEU A 349 -17.34 -13.59 5.08
CA LEU A 349 -17.17 -13.45 3.63
C LEU A 349 -15.96 -14.24 3.14
N ILE A 350 -14.83 -14.15 3.84
CA ILE A 350 -13.61 -14.91 3.53
C ILE A 350 -13.88 -16.41 3.65
N ASN A 351 -14.65 -16.86 4.64
CA ASN A 351 -14.91 -18.27 4.90
C ASN A 351 -15.97 -18.91 3.99
N GLN A 352 -16.64 -18.15 3.12
CA GLN A 352 -17.54 -18.74 2.12
C GLN A 352 -16.82 -19.75 1.21
N PRO A 353 -17.54 -20.74 0.65
CA PRO A 353 -17.00 -21.62 -0.38
C PRO A 353 -16.67 -20.85 -1.66
N SER A 354 -15.88 -21.47 -2.53
CA SER A 354 -15.61 -20.95 -3.87
C SER A 354 -16.83 -21.21 -4.76
N PRO A 355 -17.27 -20.24 -5.59
CA PRO A 355 -16.59 -18.98 -5.91
C PRO A 355 -16.99 -17.77 -5.04
N GLU A 356 -17.89 -17.91 -4.06
CA GLU A 356 -18.51 -16.79 -3.35
C GLU A 356 -17.51 -15.90 -2.60
N HIS A 357 -16.49 -16.47 -1.96
CA HIS A 357 -15.48 -15.65 -1.27
C HIS A 357 -14.68 -14.76 -2.26
N LEU A 358 -14.56 -15.15 -3.53
CA LEU A 358 -13.84 -14.38 -4.55
C LEU A 358 -14.55 -13.07 -4.92
N ASP A 359 -15.85 -12.95 -4.61
CA ASP A 359 -16.58 -11.70 -4.81
C ASP A 359 -16.01 -10.57 -3.95
N LEU A 360 -15.38 -10.86 -2.80
CA LEU A 360 -14.70 -9.84 -2.01
C LEU A 360 -13.50 -9.24 -2.76
N ILE A 361 -12.76 -10.03 -3.55
CA ILE A 361 -11.69 -9.50 -4.42
C ILE A 361 -12.28 -8.58 -5.49
N LYS A 362 -13.41 -8.94 -6.09
CA LYS A 362 -14.10 -8.08 -7.06
C LYS A 362 -14.54 -6.77 -6.43
N LEU A 363 -15.04 -6.81 -5.20
CA LEU A 363 -15.44 -5.61 -4.44
C LEU A 363 -14.24 -4.69 -4.19
N THR A 364 -13.10 -5.24 -3.75
CA THR A 364 -11.90 -4.45 -3.41
C THR A 364 -11.14 -3.93 -4.64
N LYS A 365 -11.46 -4.41 -5.84
CA LYS A 365 -11.00 -3.80 -7.10
C LYS A 365 -11.71 -2.48 -7.42
N GLN A 366 -13.00 -2.37 -7.07
CA GLN A 366 -13.84 -1.24 -7.45
C GLN A 366 -14.09 -0.23 -6.33
N HIS A 367 -14.02 -0.68 -5.08
CA HIS A 367 -14.34 0.12 -3.92
C HIS A 367 -13.26 0.05 -2.86
N MET A 368 -13.14 1.12 -2.08
CA MET A 368 -12.35 1.13 -0.87
C MET A 368 -13.10 0.37 0.24
N VAL A 369 -12.47 -0.67 0.75
CA VAL A 369 -13.02 -1.52 1.81
C VAL A 369 -12.18 -1.37 3.07
N ARG A 370 -12.85 -1.10 4.18
CA ARG A 370 -12.28 -1.06 5.52
C ARG A 370 -12.72 -2.26 6.34
N VAL A 371 -11.78 -2.92 7.02
CA VAL A 371 -12.07 -3.93 8.05
C VAL A 371 -11.58 -3.41 9.39
N TYR A 372 -12.34 -3.66 10.46
CA TYR A 372 -11.98 -3.20 11.80
C TYR A 372 -12.32 -4.23 12.90
N PRO A 373 -11.54 -4.25 14.00
CA PRO A 373 -11.74 -5.15 15.13
C PRO A 373 -13.13 -5.03 15.73
N GLY A 374 -13.69 -6.17 16.15
CA GLY A 374 -14.99 -6.23 16.81
C GLY A 374 -14.94 -5.75 18.26
N THR A 375 -16.11 -5.44 18.83
CA THR A 375 -16.24 -4.95 20.22
C THR A 375 -15.84 -5.97 21.30
N LYS A 376 -15.67 -7.25 20.93
CA LYS A 376 -15.16 -8.29 21.84
C LYS A 376 -13.70 -8.06 22.24
N ARG A 377 -12.93 -7.32 21.43
CA ARG A 377 -11.51 -7.01 21.66
C ARG A 377 -11.36 -5.78 22.54
N GLN A 378 -11.93 -5.85 23.73
CA GLN A 378 -11.92 -4.74 24.70
C GLN A 378 -10.50 -4.43 25.21
N ASP A 379 -9.62 -5.42 25.16
CA ASP A 379 -8.19 -5.32 25.48
C ASP A 379 -7.35 -4.65 24.38
N SER A 380 -7.99 -4.13 23.32
CA SER A 380 -7.32 -3.56 22.15
C SER A 380 -6.46 -4.57 21.37
N SER A 381 -6.66 -5.88 21.52
CA SER A 381 -6.00 -6.89 20.68
C SER A 381 -6.33 -6.69 19.20
N ASN A 382 -5.39 -7.01 18.31
CA ASN A 382 -5.58 -6.86 16.87
C ASN A 382 -6.12 -8.10 16.16
N ILE A 383 -6.75 -7.84 15.02
CA ILE A 383 -7.05 -8.83 13.97
C ILE A 383 -5.78 -9.17 13.19
N ASP A 384 -5.75 -10.34 12.52
CA ASP A 384 -4.68 -10.66 11.58
C ASP A 384 -4.91 -9.86 10.29
N PRO A 385 -4.03 -8.91 9.92
CA PRO A 385 -4.27 -8.10 8.74
C PRO A 385 -4.06 -8.85 7.43
N VAL A 386 -3.27 -9.94 7.45
CA VAL A 386 -2.84 -10.65 6.24
C VAL A 386 -4.01 -11.31 5.54
N ASP A 387 -4.91 -11.95 6.30
CA ASP A 387 -6.13 -12.60 5.77
C ASP A 387 -6.98 -11.63 4.94
N TYR A 388 -7.05 -10.35 5.31
CA TYR A 388 -7.82 -9.36 4.57
C TYR A 388 -7.04 -8.78 3.38
N TRP A 389 -5.72 -8.60 3.53
CA TRP A 389 -4.86 -8.16 2.42
C TRP A 389 -4.83 -9.17 1.28
N THR A 390 -4.89 -10.48 1.55
CA THR A 390 -4.99 -11.49 0.49
C THR A 390 -6.27 -11.37 -0.33
N TYR A 391 -7.31 -10.71 0.18
CA TYR A 391 -8.53 -10.39 -0.57
C TYR A 391 -8.54 -8.96 -1.13
N GLY A 392 -7.42 -8.24 -1.03
CA GLY A 392 -7.26 -6.89 -1.57
C GLY A 392 -7.89 -5.78 -0.73
N VAL A 393 -8.32 -6.07 0.51
CA VAL A 393 -8.84 -5.05 1.44
C VAL A 393 -7.75 -4.02 1.71
N GLN A 394 -8.06 -2.76 1.42
CA GLN A 394 -7.07 -1.69 1.45
C GLN A 394 -6.84 -1.14 2.86
N MET A 395 -7.91 -1.06 3.66
CA MET A 395 -7.93 -0.37 4.94
C MET A 395 -8.18 -1.36 6.08
N VAL A 396 -7.16 -2.07 6.53
CA VAL A 396 -7.27 -2.94 7.70
C VAL A 396 -6.89 -2.16 8.95
N ALA A 397 -7.88 -1.74 9.73
CA ALA A 397 -7.67 -0.87 10.87
C ALA A 397 -7.11 -1.67 12.06
N LEU A 398 -5.94 -1.29 12.57
CA LEU A 398 -5.34 -1.90 13.75
C LEU A 398 -5.23 -0.90 14.91
N ASN A 399 -5.26 -1.45 16.13
CA ASN A 399 -4.92 -0.79 17.38
C ASN A 399 -3.39 -0.65 17.48
N TYR A 400 -2.87 0.51 17.09
CA TYR A 400 -1.43 0.77 16.96
C TYR A 400 -0.62 0.68 18.26
N GLN A 401 -1.30 0.89 19.39
CA GLN A 401 -0.77 0.79 20.74
C GLN A 401 -0.50 -0.64 21.21
N ALA A 402 -1.11 -1.66 20.58
CA ALA A 402 -1.16 -3.01 21.14
C ALA A 402 0.21 -3.70 21.15
N ASN A 403 1.20 -3.15 20.41
CA ASN A 403 2.58 -3.65 20.32
C ASN A 403 2.65 -5.19 20.17
N ASP A 404 1.68 -5.71 19.43
CA ASP A 404 1.47 -7.13 19.24
C ASP A 404 2.03 -7.59 17.88
N LYS A 405 1.83 -8.86 17.61
CA LYS A 405 2.29 -9.50 16.39
C LYS A 405 1.70 -8.86 15.13
N ALA A 406 0.42 -8.49 15.17
CA ALA A 406 -0.25 -7.83 14.05
C ALA A 406 0.40 -6.47 13.74
N MET A 407 0.73 -5.69 14.77
CA MET A 407 1.47 -4.43 14.59
C MET A 407 2.89 -4.63 14.07
N CYS A 408 3.57 -5.72 14.44
CA CYS A 408 4.86 -6.08 13.85
C CYS A 408 4.72 -6.34 12.34
N ILE A 409 3.69 -7.10 11.94
CA ILE A 409 3.38 -7.41 10.54
C ILE A 409 2.99 -6.14 9.78
N GLN A 410 2.11 -5.30 10.33
CA GLN A 410 1.71 -4.00 9.76
C GLN A 410 2.92 -3.12 9.44
N ARG A 411 3.78 -2.89 10.44
CA ARG A 411 4.98 -2.05 10.30
C ARG A 411 5.94 -2.62 9.26
N ALA A 412 6.04 -3.94 9.13
CA ALA A 412 6.89 -4.57 8.13
C ALA A 412 6.30 -4.46 6.72
N PHE A 413 5.01 -4.74 6.56
CA PHE A 413 4.31 -4.63 5.29
C PHE A 413 4.46 -3.21 4.73
N PHE A 414 4.11 -2.19 5.53
CA PHE A 414 4.21 -0.79 5.14
C PHE A 414 5.61 -0.19 5.26
N SER A 415 6.65 -0.96 5.61
CA SER A 415 8.04 -0.49 5.50
C SER A 415 8.54 -0.45 4.05
N ASP A 416 7.88 -1.19 3.16
CA ASP A 416 8.13 -1.14 1.72
C ASP A 416 7.66 0.20 1.13
N ASN A 417 8.01 0.47 -0.13
CA ASN A 417 7.71 1.72 -0.83
C ASN A 417 8.15 2.98 -0.03
N GLY A 418 9.31 2.88 0.62
CA GLY A 418 9.90 3.96 1.40
C GLY A 418 9.13 4.31 2.69
N GLY A 419 8.29 3.42 3.21
CA GLY A 419 7.55 3.70 4.44
C GLY A 419 6.41 4.69 4.26
N CYS A 420 5.94 4.91 3.03
CA CYS A 420 5.05 6.03 2.72
C CYS A 420 3.57 5.79 3.10
N GLY A 421 3.25 4.60 3.58
CA GLY A 421 1.91 4.17 4.01
C GLY A 421 0.93 3.83 2.88
N TYR A 422 1.42 3.77 1.63
CA TYR A 422 0.69 3.27 0.47
C TYR A 422 1.53 2.19 -0.24
N LEU A 423 0.94 1.03 -0.50
CA LEU A 423 1.58 -0.05 -1.26
C LEU A 423 0.69 -0.43 -2.43
N LEU A 424 1.25 -0.57 -3.63
CA LEU A 424 0.47 -1.02 -4.77
C LEU A 424 0.05 -2.47 -4.57
N LYS A 425 -1.23 -2.80 -4.80
CA LYS A 425 -1.66 -4.21 -4.76
C LYS A 425 -1.01 -4.99 -5.92
N PRO A 426 -0.72 -6.29 -5.74
CA PRO A 426 -0.28 -7.15 -6.84
C PRO A 426 -1.27 -7.14 -8.01
N SER A 427 -0.78 -7.33 -9.24
CA SER A 427 -1.59 -7.20 -10.47
C SER A 427 -2.85 -8.08 -10.47
N PHE A 428 -2.80 -9.26 -9.83
CA PHE A 428 -3.93 -10.18 -9.75
C PHE A 428 -5.05 -9.71 -8.79
N LEU A 429 -4.76 -8.76 -7.90
CA LEU A 429 -5.75 -8.06 -7.07
C LEU A 429 -6.22 -6.72 -7.69
N LEU A 430 -5.74 -6.41 -8.90
CA LEU A 430 -6.11 -5.25 -9.69
C LEU A 430 -6.93 -5.66 -10.93
N SER A 431 -6.39 -6.56 -11.73
CA SER A 431 -6.91 -6.93 -13.05
C SER A 431 -7.91 -8.07 -12.99
N ASP A 432 -8.96 -8.00 -13.82
CA ASP A 432 -9.91 -9.09 -14.03
C ASP A 432 -9.38 -10.20 -14.96
N ASN A 433 -8.23 -9.98 -15.60
CA ASN A 433 -7.62 -10.92 -16.53
C ASN A 433 -6.76 -12.00 -15.83
N GLN A 434 -6.53 -11.88 -14.53
CA GLN A 434 -5.76 -12.83 -13.74
C GLN A 434 -6.67 -13.45 -12.68
N LEU A 435 -6.87 -14.77 -12.78
CA LEU A 435 -7.58 -15.52 -11.75
C LEU A 435 -6.64 -15.73 -10.56
N PHE A 436 -7.11 -15.34 -9.38
CA PHE A 436 -6.42 -15.55 -8.12
C PHE A 436 -7.44 -15.96 -7.05
N ASP A 437 -7.13 -17.05 -6.37
CA ASP A 437 -7.90 -17.58 -5.27
C ASP A 437 -6.93 -17.79 -4.08
N PRO A 438 -7.06 -17.01 -2.98
CA PRO A 438 -6.19 -17.14 -1.80
C PRO A 438 -6.25 -18.50 -1.10
N LYS A 439 -7.27 -19.32 -1.41
CA LYS A 439 -7.48 -20.67 -0.84
C LYS A 439 -7.10 -21.79 -1.81
N ASP A 440 -6.60 -21.48 -3.01
CA ASP A 440 -6.14 -22.52 -3.92
C ASP A 440 -4.87 -23.17 -3.35
N ASN A 441 -4.89 -24.50 -3.25
CA ASN A 441 -3.74 -25.27 -2.81
C ASN A 441 -2.82 -25.66 -3.99
N ASN A 442 -3.20 -25.34 -5.23
CA ASN A 442 -2.51 -25.74 -6.45
C ASN A 442 -1.91 -24.55 -7.21
N HIS A 443 -1.47 -23.51 -6.50
CA HIS A 443 -0.71 -22.43 -7.12
C HIS A 443 0.51 -23.00 -7.86
N LYS A 444 0.57 -22.77 -9.18
CA LYS A 444 1.57 -23.35 -10.09
C LYS A 444 2.78 -22.45 -10.33
N LYS A 445 2.94 -21.43 -9.51
CA LYS A 445 3.98 -20.43 -9.60
C LYS A 445 4.42 -20.11 -8.19
N GLY A 446 5.71 -19.94 -7.98
CA GLY A 446 6.22 -19.58 -6.68
C GLY A 446 7.72 -19.43 -6.66
N LYS A 447 8.26 -19.48 -5.44
CA LYS A 447 9.69 -19.34 -5.15
C LYS A 447 10.09 -20.38 -4.11
N HIS A 448 11.15 -21.12 -4.39
CA HIS A 448 11.84 -21.95 -3.41
C HIS A 448 12.77 -21.03 -2.63
N ILE A 449 12.59 -20.94 -1.31
CA ILE A 449 13.48 -20.16 -0.44
C ILE A 449 14.24 -21.09 0.51
N GLN A 450 15.56 -20.92 0.55
CA GLN A 450 16.42 -21.48 1.59
C GLN A 450 16.88 -20.38 2.52
N ILE A 451 16.56 -20.53 3.81
CA ILE A 451 16.99 -19.64 4.89
C ILE A 451 17.95 -20.41 5.78
N HIS A 452 19.21 -20.03 5.76
CA HIS A 452 20.23 -20.58 6.65
C HIS A 452 20.41 -19.63 7.84
N ILE A 453 19.90 -20.03 9.00
CA ILE A 453 20.06 -19.32 10.28
C ILE A 453 21.42 -19.73 10.87
N ILE A 454 22.41 -18.84 10.78
CA ILE A 454 23.80 -19.18 11.12
C ILE A 454 24.06 -18.92 12.60
N SER A 455 23.89 -17.67 13.05
CA SER A 455 24.23 -17.26 14.43
C SER A 455 23.47 -16.01 14.87
N GLY A 456 23.52 -15.70 16.16
CA GLY A 456 23.00 -14.45 16.74
C GLY A 456 24.13 -13.62 17.35
N GLN A 457 23.91 -12.33 17.54
CA GLN A 457 24.88 -11.43 18.19
C GLN A 457 24.14 -10.52 19.17
N HIS A 458 24.70 -10.35 20.37
CA HIS A 458 24.22 -9.41 21.39
C HIS A 458 22.71 -9.50 21.68
N LEU A 459 22.18 -10.71 21.80
CA LEU A 459 20.77 -10.91 22.13
C LEU A 459 20.50 -10.36 23.53
N PRO A 460 19.47 -9.51 23.69
CA PRO A 460 19.17 -8.92 24.97
C PRO A 460 18.62 -9.98 25.94
N LYS A 461 18.64 -9.67 27.22
CA LYS A 461 17.87 -10.37 28.24
C LYS A 461 16.68 -9.49 28.61
N GLU A 462 15.51 -10.07 28.83
CA GLU A 462 14.34 -9.29 29.28
C GLU A 462 14.62 -8.72 30.69
N LYS A 463 14.33 -7.43 30.89
CA LYS A 463 14.70 -6.67 32.10
C LYS A 463 14.08 -7.21 33.40
N ASN A 464 13.06 -8.06 33.30
CA ASN A 464 12.27 -8.54 34.45
C ASN A 464 12.79 -9.85 35.06
N HIS A 465 13.86 -10.46 34.53
CA HIS A 465 14.46 -11.64 35.16
C HIS A 465 15.25 -11.21 36.41
N ILE A 466 14.68 -11.54 37.58
CA ILE A 466 15.13 -11.20 38.94
C ILE A 466 16.53 -11.73 39.26
N GLU A 467 17.02 -12.71 38.50
CA GLU A 467 18.33 -13.32 38.70
C GLU A 467 19.36 -12.76 37.71
N HIS A 468 20.28 -11.94 38.19
CA HIS A 468 21.42 -11.40 37.45
C HIS A 468 22.38 -12.48 36.88
N THR A 469 22.19 -13.76 37.26
CA THR A 469 23.06 -14.89 36.89
C THR A 469 22.54 -15.74 35.73
N ASP A 470 21.26 -15.64 35.39
CA ASP A 470 20.66 -16.48 34.34
C ASP A 470 21.07 -15.99 32.93
N ILE A 471 21.46 -16.91 32.05
CA ILE A 471 21.93 -16.61 30.69
C ILE A 471 20.94 -17.21 29.72
N VAL A 472 20.48 -16.42 28.75
CA VAL A 472 19.48 -16.85 27.78
C VAL A 472 19.88 -18.15 27.05
N ASP A 473 18.89 -19.00 26.80
CA ASP A 473 18.93 -20.24 26.03
C ASP A 473 18.25 -20.02 24.64
N PRO A 474 18.84 -19.24 23.72
CA PRO A 474 18.06 -18.70 22.60
C PRO A 474 17.80 -19.71 21.48
N TYR A 475 16.62 -19.59 20.88
CA TYR A 475 16.26 -20.22 19.61
C TYR A 475 15.55 -19.20 18.70
N VAL A 476 15.56 -19.48 17.39
CA VAL A 476 14.89 -18.66 16.38
C VAL A 476 13.67 -19.41 15.85
N THR A 477 12.54 -18.72 15.84
CA THR A 477 11.31 -19.12 15.17
C THR A 477 11.17 -18.32 13.88
N VAL A 478 11.07 -19.01 12.74
CA VAL A 478 10.79 -18.42 11.43
C VAL A 478 9.35 -18.74 11.08
N ILE A 479 8.52 -17.71 10.90
CA ILE A 479 7.09 -17.85 10.57
C ILE A 479 6.82 -17.11 9.27
N THR A 480 6.14 -17.76 8.34
CA THR A 480 5.66 -17.14 7.10
C THR A 480 4.17 -16.80 7.21
N TYR A 481 3.80 -15.63 6.72
CA TYR A 481 2.41 -15.18 6.57
C TYR A 481 2.16 -14.90 5.10
N GLY A 482 0.91 -15.06 4.66
CA GLY A 482 0.49 -14.77 3.30
C GLY A 482 -0.83 -15.47 3.04
N ILE A 483 -0.97 -16.05 1.84
CA ILE A 483 -2.04 -17.01 1.59
C ILE A 483 -1.87 -18.24 2.49
N LYS A 484 -2.97 -18.97 2.75
CA LYS A 484 -2.97 -20.09 3.69
C LYS A 484 -1.93 -21.17 3.36
N SER A 485 -1.70 -21.42 2.08
CA SER A 485 -0.71 -22.39 1.58
C SER A 485 0.74 -22.00 1.88
N ASP A 486 1.02 -20.72 2.10
CA ASP A 486 2.35 -20.18 2.42
C ASP A 486 2.61 -20.10 3.92
N CYS A 487 1.60 -20.29 4.77
CA CYS A 487 1.73 -20.11 6.22
C CYS A 487 2.43 -21.32 6.88
N THR A 488 3.63 -21.11 7.39
CA THR A 488 4.47 -22.14 8.03
C THR A 488 5.16 -21.60 9.29
N GLU A 489 5.57 -22.49 10.20
CA GLU A 489 6.37 -22.14 11.38
C GLU A 489 7.50 -23.16 11.58
N HIS A 490 8.73 -22.67 11.69
CA HIS A 490 9.93 -23.48 11.87
C HIS A 490 10.77 -22.96 13.03
N ASN A 491 11.22 -23.88 13.90
CA ASN A 491 12.07 -23.56 15.04
C ASN A 491 13.46 -24.14 14.87
N THR A 492 14.49 -23.34 15.16
CA THR A 492 15.84 -23.87 15.38
C THR A 492 15.90 -24.62 16.71
N PRO A 493 16.91 -25.50 16.92
CA PRO A 493 17.28 -25.90 18.27
C PRO A 493 17.65 -24.70 19.14
N SER A 494 17.49 -24.82 20.45
CA SER A 494 17.95 -23.84 21.43
C SER A 494 19.45 -24.01 21.71
N VAL A 495 20.18 -22.90 21.79
CA VAL A 495 21.59 -22.88 22.21
C VAL A 495 21.63 -22.57 23.70
N ARG A 496 22.34 -23.36 24.50
CA ARG A 496 22.33 -23.22 25.95
C ARG A 496 23.27 -22.10 26.43
N ASN A 497 22.81 -21.27 27.36
CA ASN A 497 23.54 -20.24 28.11
C ASN A 497 24.41 -19.36 27.20
N ASN A 498 23.85 -18.89 26.08
CA ASN A 498 24.59 -18.03 25.16
C ASN A 498 23.71 -17.00 24.44
N GLY A 499 23.60 -15.80 25.02
CA GLY A 499 23.02 -14.63 24.34
C GLY A 499 24.03 -13.78 23.57
N LEU A 500 25.34 -13.96 23.79
CA LEU A 500 26.36 -13.09 23.21
C LEU A 500 26.60 -13.40 21.73
N ASN A 501 26.77 -14.68 21.40
CA ASN A 501 27.12 -15.16 20.07
C ASN A 501 26.66 -16.61 19.79
N PRO A 502 25.37 -16.95 20.00
CA PRO A 502 24.87 -18.30 19.74
C PRO A 502 25.05 -18.69 18.26
N ILE A 503 25.38 -19.96 18.00
CA ILE A 503 25.49 -20.53 16.65
C ILE A 503 24.43 -21.63 16.52
N TRP A 504 23.52 -21.48 15.56
CA TRP A 504 22.48 -22.47 15.27
C TRP A 504 22.83 -23.35 14.06
N ASP A 505 23.49 -22.78 13.05
CA ASP A 505 23.85 -23.45 11.78
C ASP A 505 22.70 -24.29 11.19
N TYR A 506 21.49 -23.72 11.14
CA TYR A 506 20.26 -24.44 10.82
C TYR A 506 19.66 -23.96 9.48
N LYS A 507 19.30 -24.88 8.60
CA LYS A 507 18.73 -24.57 7.27
C LYS A 507 17.26 -24.93 7.20
N ILE A 508 16.47 -23.98 6.71
CA ILE A 508 15.04 -24.11 6.46
C ILE A 508 14.84 -23.97 4.95
N ASN A 509 14.06 -24.86 4.34
CA ASN A 509 13.65 -24.77 2.93
C ASN A 509 12.13 -24.68 2.89
N LEU A 510 11.60 -23.71 2.16
CA LEU A 510 10.16 -23.44 2.05
C LEU A 510 9.80 -23.19 0.59
N ASP A 511 8.54 -23.49 0.28
CA ASP A 511 7.91 -23.14 -0.99
C ASP A 511 6.94 -22.00 -0.72
N ILE A 512 7.11 -20.87 -1.40
CA ILE A 512 6.24 -19.70 -1.29
C ILE A 512 5.53 -19.50 -2.62
N PHE A 513 4.22 -19.71 -2.64
CA PHE A 513 3.37 -19.68 -3.81
C PHE A 513 2.86 -18.27 -4.17
N CYS A 514 2.74 -17.37 -3.19
CA CYS A 514 2.36 -15.98 -3.41
C CYS A 514 3.38 -15.02 -2.76
N PRO A 515 4.60 -14.93 -3.32
CA PRO A 515 5.66 -14.03 -2.83
C PRO A 515 5.21 -12.58 -2.60
N GLU A 516 4.33 -12.07 -3.47
CA GLU A 516 3.86 -10.69 -3.48
C GLU A 516 3.02 -10.32 -2.25
N LEU A 517 2.46 -11.32 -1.56
CA LEU A 517 1.67 -11.15 -0.34
C LEU A 517 2.31 -11.84 0.87
N CYS A 518 3.52 -12.39 0.72
CA CYS A 518 4.19 -13.13 1.77
C CYS A 518 5.06 -12.23 2.66
N LEU A 519 5.02 -12.45 3.97
CA LEU A 519 5.93 -11.87 4.96
C LEU A 519 6.64 -12.96 5.75
N ILE A 520 7.91 -12.71 6.11
CA ILE A 520 8.70 -13.61 6.95
C ILE A 520 9.02 -12.92 8.28
N LEU A 521 8.53 -13.50 9.38
CA LEU A 521 8.86 -13.10 10.74
C LEU A 521 9.96 -14.00 11.31
N PHE A 522 11.05 -13.39 11.71
CA PHE A 522 12.09 -13.97 12.53
C PHE A 522 11.85 -13.55 13.98
N GLN A 523 11.63 -14.49 14.87
CA GLN A 523 11.43 -14.24 16.29
C GLN A 523 12.48 -14.98 17.10
N VAL A 524 13.20 -14.27 17.96
CA VAL A 524 14.19 -14.86 18.86
C VAL A 524 13.58 -14.95 20.25
N ARG A 525 13.68 -16.13 20.86
CA ARG A 525 13.09 -16.42 22.16
C ARG A 525 14.08 -17.14 23.06
N ASP A 526 13.93 -16.93 24.36
CA ASP A 526 14.67 -17.61 25.41
C ASP A 526 13.91 -18.86 25.85
N LYS A 527 14.53 -20.03 25.74
CA LYS A 527 13.88 -21.28 26.09
C LYS A 527 13.92 -21.51 27.60
N ASP A 528 12.80 -21.26 28.26
CA ASP A 528 12.58 -21.71 29.64
C ASP A 528 12.28 -23.24 29.68
N ARG A 529 12.84 -23.94 30.67
CA ARG A 529 12.64 -25.38 30.89
C ARG A 529 11.35 -25.71 31.62
N TYR A 530 10.87 -24.79 32.45
CA TYR A 530 9.76 -24.99 33.38
C TYR A 530 8.60 -24.01 33.14
N GLY A 531 8.82 -22.97 32.33
CA GLY A 531 7.84 -21.96 31.96
C GLY A 531 7.70 -21.74 30.45
N PRO A 532 6.86 -20.77 30.02
CA PRO A 532 6.77 -20.36 28.63
C PRO A 532 8.07 -19.66 28.20
N SER A 533 8.49 -19.88 26.96
CA SER A 533 9.67 -19.20 26.41
C SER A 533 9.49 -17.69 26.35
N THR A 534 10.51 -16.93 26.74
CA THR A 534 10.44 -15.47 26.83
C THR A 534 10.83 -14.81 25.50
N PHE A 535 10.27 -13.65 25.19
CA PHE A 535 10.59 -12.91 23.97
C PHE A 535 11.95 -12.19 24.11
N LEU A 536 12.82 -12.31 23.12
CA LEU A 536 14.10 -11.57 23.07
C LEU A 536 14.15 -10.51 21.97
N GLY A 537 13.50 -10.75 20.83
CA GLY A 537 13.48 -9.81 19.72
C GLY A 537 12.78 -10.37 18.50
N GLN A 538 12.44 -9.50 17.55
CA GLN A 538 11.81 -9.91 16.30
C GLN A 538 12.23 -9.05 15.11
N ALA A 539 12.08 -9.57 13.91
CA ALA A 539 12.15 -8.82 12.68
C ALA A 539 11.19 -9.44 11.67
N CYS A 540 10.28 -8.63 11.12
CA CYS A 540 9.39 -9.05 10.05
C CYS A 540 9.81 -8.33 8.76
N VAL A 541 9.83 -9.05 7.65
CA VAL A 541 10.28 -8.53 6.34
C VAL A 541 9.32 -9.04 5.25
N PRO A 542 8.81 -8.16 4.36
CA PRO A 542 8.10 -8.59 3.15
C PRO A 542 9.02 -9.49 2.29
N PHE A 543 8.48 -10.56 1.72
CA PHE A 543 9.26 -11.48 0.90
C PHE A 543 9.92 -10.75 -0.29
N THR A 544 9.19 -9.85 -0.93
CA THR A 544 9.65 -9.01 -2.06
C THR A 544 10.83 -8.09 -1.68
N ALA A 545 10.99 -7.78 -0.40
CA ALA A 545 12.07 -6.92 0.11
C ALA A 545 13.28 -7.71 0.65
N LEU A 546 13.27 -9.04 0.59
CA LEU A 546 14.37 -9.87 1.09
C LEU A 546 15.64 -9.69 0.25
N GLN A 547 16.74 -9.41 0.93
CA GLN A 547 18.06 -9.37 0.30
C GLN A 547 18.74 -10.75 0.37
N LEU A 548 19.26 -11.20 -0.78
CA LEU A 548 19.91 -12.51 -0.93
C LEU A 548 21.35 -12.53 -0.40
N GLY A 549 21.85 -13.74 -0.14
CA GLY A 549 23.20 -14.01 0.36
C GLY A 549 23.32 -13.78 1.86
N TYR A 550 24.55 -13.53 2.32
CA TYR A 550 24.85 -13.32 3.74
C TYR A 550 24.36 -11.95 4.24
N ARG A 551 23.52 -11.93 5.28
CA ARG A 551 22.91 -10.71 5.83
C ARG A 551 22.82 -10.77 7.35
N HIS A 552 22.95 -9.60 7.98
CA HIS A 552 22.53 -9.42 9.37
C HIS A 552 21.11 -8.84 9.37
N ILE A 553 20.20 -9.51 10.06
CA ILE A 553 18.86 -9.00 10.34
C ILE A 553 18.91 -8.34 11.72
N LYS A 554 18.62 -7.04 11.77
CA LYS A 554 18.52 -6.29 13.02
C LYS A 554 17.19 -6.59 13.70
N LEU A 555 17.26 -6.94 14.98
CA LEU A 555 16.07 -7.24 15.76
C LEU A 555 15.45 -5.96 16.32
N LYS A 556 14.15 -6.03 16.56
CA LYS A 556 13.32 -5.01 17.17
C LYS A 556 12.65 -5.57 18.43
N ALA A 557 12.36 -4.70 19.38
CA ALA A 557 11.49 -5.00 20.51
C ALA A 557 10.00 -5.06 20.07
N LYS A 558 9.10 -5.31 21.02
CA LYS A 558 7.65 -5.40 20.76
C LYS A 558 7.05 -4.06 20.31
N ASP A 559 7.57 -2.96 20.84
CA ASP A 559 7.22 -1.59 20.45
C ASP A 559 7.71 -1.20 19.04
N GLY A 560 8.57 -2.01 18.43
CA GLY A 560 9.11 -1.79 17.09
C GLY A 560 10.46 -1.07 17.06
N ASP A 561 11.00 -0.68 18.23
CA ASP A 561 12.30 -0.03 18.31
C ASP A 561 13.43 -1.03 18.10
N TYR A 562 14.51 -0.59 17.43
CA TYR A 562 15.69 -1.41 17.23
C TYR A 562 16.36 -1.74 18.57
N ILE A 563 16.71 -3.01 18.73
CA ILE A 563 17.55 -3.49 19.83
C ILE A 563 18.96 -3.78 19.32
N GLN A 564 19.91 -3.97 20.25
CA GLN A 564 21.30 -4.27 19.90
C GLN A 564 21.47 -5.63 19.20
N GLY A 565 20.51 -6.55 19.41
CA GLY A 565 20.59 -7.91 18.92
C GLY A 565 20.43 -8.05 17.40
N THR A 566 21.20 -8.96 16.80
CA THR A 566 21.08 -9.35 15.39
C THR A 566 21.06 -10.85 15.21
N ILE A 567 20.52 -11.32 14.08
CA ILE A 567 20.74 -12.67 13.58
C ILE A 567 21.50 -12.60 12.25
N PHE A 568 22.51 -13.44 12.09
CA PHE A 568 23.27 -13.61 10.86
C PHE A 568 22.72 -14.78 10.07
N VAL A 569 22.34 -14.53 8.83
CA VAL A 569 21.66 -15.49 7.97
C VAL A 569 22.28 -15.52 6.57
N HIS A 570 22.05 -16.61 5.84
CA HIS A 570 22.23 -16.66 4.40
C HIS A 570 20.91 -17.02 3.71
N ILE A 571 20.47 -16.21 2.75
CA ILE A 571 19.19 -16.38 2.05
C ILE A 571 19.43 -16.70 0.58
N LYS A 572 18.75 -17.72 0.05
CA LYS A 572 18.74 -18.07 -1.37
C LYS A 572 17.30 -18.22 -1.85
N ILE A 573 16.98 -17.68 -3.02
CA ILE A 573 15.67 -17.79 -3.65
C ILE A 573 15.83 -18.29 -5.08
N GLU A 574 15.00 -19.25 -5.49
CA GLU A 574 14.94 -19.82 -6.83
C GLU A 574 13.49 -19.89 -7.32
N ASP A 575 13.27 -19.79 -8.63
CA ASP A 575 11.93 -19.86 -9.23
C ASP A 575 11.49 -21.31 -9.43
N PHE A 576 10.18 -21.57 -9.34
CA PHE A 576 9.57 -22.83 -9.78
C PHE A 576 8.18 -22.68 -10.39
#